data_AF-A0A975YNT5-F1
#
_entry.id   AF-A0A975YNT5-F1
#
_cell.length_a   1.000
_cell.length_b   1.000
_cell.length_c   1.000
_cell.angle_alpha   90.00
_cell.angle_beta   90.00
_cell.angle_gamma   90.00
#
_symmetry.space_group_name_H-M   'P 1'
#
loop_
_entity.id
_entity.type
_entity.pdbx_description
1 polymer ?
#
loop_
_entity_poly.entity_id
_entity_poly.type
_entity_poly.pdbx_seq_one_letter_code
_entity_poly.pdbx_strand_id
1 'polypeptide(L)'
;MHTTLAKLYRPGVVKWALNCWPPFWGSGIKIVTISNDFREARLQLKLRWWNKNANRSQYGGSIFSLTDPVYALMLMGILGDQYYVWDKQASINFIKPGHTDLHADFLISQQQLDDILAATACGDKCFPEFIIHVKNAHGEVVSEVHRQLYVRKKPKYRDVEPSAMMESQTTVRSENIALVESLSPAESITSTSRVVTQDDRAARRYGQQR
;
A
#
# COMPACT_ATOMS: atom_id res chain seq x y z
N MET A 1 -6.11 -18.19 -4.55
CA MET A 1 -5.23 -18.85 -3.56
C MET A 1 -4.57 -17.80 -2.66
N HIS A 2 -5.29 -17.26 -1.67
CA HIS A 2 -4.80 -16.15 -0.81
C HIS A 2 -4.35 -16.57 0.60
N THR A 3 -4.62 -17.82 0.98
CA THR A 3 -4.77 -18.21 2.39
C THR A 3 -3.47 -18.63 3.10
N THR A 4 -2.38 -18.85 2.36
CA THR A 4 -1.11 -19.37 2.90
C THR A 4 -0.23 -18.29 3.51
N LEU A 5 -0.05 -17.14 2.85
CA LEU A 5 0.79 -16.05 3.37
C LEU A 5 0.23 -15.48 4.69
N ALA A 6 -1.07 -15.16 4.71
CA ALA A 6 -1.75 -14.61 5.88
C ALA A 6 -1.77 -15.59 7.08
N LYS A 7 -1.74 -16.91 6.84
CA LYS A 7 -1.63 -17.91 7.92
C LYS A 7 -0.23 -17.96 8.54
N LEU A 8 0.83 -17.69 7.78
CA LEU A 8 2.22 -17.72 8.26
C LEU A 8 2.65 -16.39 8.90
N TYR A 9 2.17 -15.26 8.38
CA TYR A 9 2.59 -13.92 8.81
C TYR A 9 1.87 -13.48 10.10
N ARG A 10 2.04 -14.26 11.17
CA ARG A 10 1.50 -13.95 12.52
C ARG A 10 2.58 -13.32 13.39
N PRO A 11 2.28 -12.33 14.25
CA PRO A 11 3.29 -11.63 15.05
C PRO A 11 4.20 -12.55 15.87
N GLY A 12 3.64 -13.60 16.50
CA GLY A 12 4.41 -14.61 17.23
C GLY A 12 5.39 -15.41 16.35
N VAL A 13 5.00 -15.75 15.11
CA VAL A 13 5.85 -16.47 14.15
C VAL A 13 6.96 -15.55 13.64
N VAL A 14 6.63 -14.30 13.27
CA VAL A 14 7.58 -13.28 12.83
C VAL A 14 8.62 -13.00 13.93
N LYS A 15 8.17 -12.81 15.19
CA LYS A 15 9.04 -12.64 16.36
C LYS A 15 9.96 -13.84 16.59
N TRP A 16 9.44 -15.08 16.47
CA TRP A 16 10.27 -16.28 16.64
C TRP A 16 11.31 -16.40 15.52
N ALA A 17 10.88 -16.31 14.26
CA ALA A 17 11.73 -16.45 13.09
C ALA A 17 12.88 -15.43 13.09
N LEU A 18 12.61 -14.15 13.38
CA LEU A 18 13.63 -13.11 13.41
C LEU A 18 14.55 -13.22 14.63
N ASN A 19 14.06 -13.66 15.78
CA ASN A 19 14.92 -13.93 16.94
C ASN A 19 15.84 -15.15 16.72
N CYS A 20 15.47 -16.07 15.82
CA CYS A 20 16.30 -17.20 15.38
C CYS A 20 17.14 -16.88 14.13
N TRP A 21 16.94 -15.74 13.47
CA TRP A 21 17.63 -15.38 12.23
C TRP A 21 19.09 -14.98 12.52
N PRO A 22 20.10 -15.58 11.86
CA PRO A 22 21.50 -15.39 12.22
C PRO A 22 22.01 -13.93 12.27
N PRO A 23 21.60 -13.00 11.38
CA PRO A 23 22.00 -11.59 11.47
C PRO A 23 21.52 -10.89 12.75
N PHE A 24 20.29 -11.19 13.19
CA PHE A 24 19.75 -10.67 14.45
C PHE A 24 20.46 -11.29 15.65
N TRP A 25 20.51 -12.63 15.70
CA TRP A 25 21.16 -13.37 16.77
C TRP A 25 22.63 -13.00 16.96
N GLY A 26 23.40 -12.96 15.86
CA GLY A 26 24.83 -12.62 15.87
C GLY A 26 25.09 -11.18 16.32
N SER A 27 24.27 -10.23 15.87
CA SER A 27 24.33 -8.83 16.33
C SER A 27 23.86 -8.65 17.78
N GLY A 28 23.15 -9.61 18.36
CA GLY A 28 22.52 -9.50 19.68
C GLY A 28 21.17 -8.76 19.68
N ILE A 29 20.53 -8.63 18.50
CA ILE A 29 19.21 -8.03 18.33
C ILE A 29 18.12 -9.02 18.74
N LYS A 30 17.07 -8.54 19.40
CA LYS A 30 15.90 -9.33 19.79
C LYS A 30 14.62 -8.50 19.72
N ILE A 31 13.57 -9.06 19.12
CA ILE A 31 12.19 -8.57 19.24
C ILE A 31 11.66 -9.00 20.61
N VAL A 32 11.43 -8.01 21.48
CA VAL A 32 10.93 -8.17 22.85
C VAL A 32 9.42 -8.37 22.81
N THR A 33 8.69 -7.47 22.15
CA THR A 33 7.25 -7.54 21.90
C THR A 33 6.91 -7.11 20.47
N ILE A 34 5.78 -7.60 19.99
CA ILE A 34 5.13 -7.19 18.76
C ILE A 34 3.62 -7.36 19.00
N SER A 35 2.82 -6.36 18.64
CA SER A 35 1.37 -6.36 18.85
C SER A 35 0.65 -7.32 17.89
N ASN A 36 -0.59 -7.67 18.23
CA ASN A 36 -1.40 -8.61 17.43
C ASN A 36 -1.79 -8.04 16.04
N ASP A 37 -1.83 -6.72 15.92
CA ASP A 37 -2.17 -5.95 14.72
C ASP A 37 -0.93 -5.40 13.98
N PHE A 38 0.28 -5.79 14.41
CA PHE A 38 1.56 -5.28 13.89
C PHE A 38 1.81 -3.76 14.04
N ARG A 39 0.94 -3.00 14.73
CA ARG A 39 1.08 -1.55 14.86
C ARG A 39 2.12 -1.10 15.89
N GLU A 40 2.49 -1.96 16.84
CA GLU A 40 3.53 -1.71 17.85
C GLU A 40 4.59 -2.83 17.88
N ALA A 41 5.85 -2.46 18.03
CA ALA A 41 6.94 -3.39 18.33
C ALA A 41 7.99 -2.76 19.26
N ARG A 42 8.62 -3.58 20.10
CA ARG A 42 9.78 -3.20 20.93
C ARG A 42 10.93 -4.14 20.64
N LEU A 43 12.08 -3.59 20.28
CA LEU A 43 13.32 -4.33 20.08
C LEU A 43 14.38 -3.96 21.12
N GLN A 44 15.32 -4.87 21.30
CA GLN A 44 16.49 -4.72 22.15
C GLN A 44 17.75 -5.13 21.35
N LEU A 45 18.83 -4.35 21.46
CA LEU A 45 20.18 -4.72 21.07
C LEU A 45 21.01 -4.97 22.33
N LYS A 46 21.24 -6.24 22.65
CA LYS A 46 21.99 -6.64 23.84
C LYS A 46 23.47 -6.34 23.68
N LEU A 47 24.09 -5.65 24.65
CA LEU A 47 25.53 -5.45 24.66
C LEU A 47 26.23 -6.77 24.97
N ARG A 48 27.19 -7.15 24.13
CA ARG A 48 28.00 -8.35 24.24
C ARG A 48 29.47 -7.97 24.05
N TRP A 49 30.39 -8.90 24.23
CA TRP A 49 31.81 -8.58 24.03
C TRP A 49 32.18 -8.48 22.54
N TRP A 50 31.45 -9.18 21.66
CA TRP A 50 31.74 -9.28 20.23
C TRP A 50 31.01 -8.26 19.34
N ASN A 51 29.98 -7.56 19.84
CA ASN A 51 29.30 -6.48 19.11
C ASN A 51 29.74 -5.08 19.57
N LYS A 52 30.95 -4.99 20.15
CA LYS A 52 31.61 -3.73 20.51
C LYS A 52 32.44 -3.20 19.35
N ASN A 53 32.46 -1.89 19.19
CA ASN A 53 33.40 -1.18 18.33
C ASN A 53 34.77 -0.98 19.02
N ALA A 54 35.73 -0.37 18.32
CA ALA A 54 37.06 -0.05 18.84
C ALA A 54 37.04 0.78 20.14
N ASN A 55 36.03 1.65 20.31
CA ASN A 55 35.81 2.50 21.48
C ASN A 55 35.03 1.78 22.61
N ARG A 56 34.88 0.45 22.52
CA ARG A 56 34.23 -0.44 23.51
C ARG A 56 32.74 -0.16 23.78
N SER A 57 32.09 0.66 22.95
CA SER A 57 30.63 0.85 22.92
C SER A 57 29.99 -0.01 21.82
N GLN A 58 28.65 -0.07 21.78
CA GLN A 58 27.87 -0.78 20.76
C GLN A 58 28.33 -0.45 19.34
N TYR A 59 28.50 -1.46 18.49
CA TYR A 59 28.88 -1.25 17.09
C TYR A 59 27.77 -0.53 16.30
N GLY A 60 28.11 0.58 15.66
CA GLY A 60 27.14 1.44 14.96
C GLY A 60 26.35 0.71 13.86
N GLY A 61 26.96 -0.27 13.18
CA GLY A 61 26.25 -1.12 12.23
C GLY A 61 25.16 -1.97 12.88
N SER A 62 25.42 -2.54 14.06
CA SER A 62 24.39 -3.27 14.83
C SER A 62 23.27 -2.35 15.35
N ILE A 63 23.57 -1.10 15.68
CA ILE A 63 22.56 -0.08 16.03
C ILE A 63 21.69 0.24 14.80
N PHE A 64 22.28 0.33 13.61
CA PHE A 64 21.51 0.53 12.38
C PHE A 64 20.62 -0.68 12.05
N SER A 65 21.19 -1.89 12.09
CA SER A 65 20.47 -3.16 11.86
C SER A 65 19.35 -3.43 12.87
N LEU A 66 19.43 -2.89 14.09
CA LEU A 66 18.32 -2.93 15.07
C LEU A 66 17.03 -2.32 14.52
N THR A 67 17.13 -1.31 13.64
CA THR A 67 15.97 -0.59 13.10
C THR A 67 15.49 -1.12 11.74
N ASP A 68 16.34 -1.87 11.05
CA ASP A 68 16.29 -1.97 9.59
C ASP A 68 15.04 -2.67 9.04
N PRO A 69 14.71 -3.92 9.43
CA PRO A 69 13.56 -4.59 8.83
C PRO A 69 12.22 -4.17 9.46
N VAL A 70 12.21 -3.41 10.57
CA VAL A 70 11.08 -3.40 11.51
C VAL A 70 9.82 -2.78 10.91
N TYR A 71 9.86 -1.53 10.44
CA TYR A 71 8.69 -0.88 9.85
C TYR A 71 8.22 -1.56 8.55
N ALA A 72 9.15 -2.08 7.75
CA ALA A 72 8.82 -2.83 6.54
C ALA A 72 8.04 -4.12 6.89
N LEU A 73 8.48 -4.86 7.91
CA LEU A 73 7.77 -6.05 8.39
C LEU A 73 6.41 -5.71 9.01
N MET A 74 6.32 -4.62 9.79
CA MET A 74 5.05 -4.16 10.37
C MET A 74 4.03 -3.84 9.27
N LEU A 75 4.42 -3.04 8.26
CA LEU A 75 3.55 -2.74 7.12
C LEU A 75 3.25 -3.97 6.25
N MET A 76 4.18 -4.92 6.09
CA MET A 76 3.87 -6.21 5.43
C MET A 76 2.81 -7.01 6.19
N GLY A 77 2.79 -6.94 7.52
CA GLY A 77 1.77 -7.57 8.36
C GLY A 77 0.41 -6.89 8.29
N ILE A 78 0.39 -5.55 8.27
CA ILE A 78 -0.84 -4.74 8.20
C ILE A 78 -1.47 -4.78 6.79
N LEU A 79 -0.68 -4.51 5.75
CA LEU A 79 -1.14 -4.35 4.36
C LEU A 79 -1.24 -5.69 3.62
N GLY A 80 -0.61 -6.75 4.16
CA GLY A 80 -0.67 -8.11 3.65
C GLY A 80 -0.13 -8.28 2.23
N ASP A 81 -0.64 -9.29 1.52
CA ASP A 81 -0.16 -9.64 0.18
C ASP A 81 -0.57 -8.63 -0.91
N GLN A 82 -1.39 -7.62 -0.57
CA GLN A 82 -1.86 -6.60 -1.50
C GLN A 82 -0.81 -5.58 -1.91
N TYR A 83 0.24 -5.42 -1.11
CA TYR A 83 1.22 -4.34 -1.25
C TYR A 83 2.64 -4.84 -1.51
N TYR A 84 3.41 -4.05 -2.26
CA TYR A 84 4.86 -4.04 -2.18
C TYR A 84 5.26 -3.10 -1.05
N VAL A 85 6.14 -3.57 -0.16
CA VAL A 85 6.70 -2.81 0.95
C VAL A 85 8.20 -3.11 0.96
N TRP A 86 9.03 -2.07 0.85
CA TRP A 86 10.48 -2.19 0.80
C TRP A 86 11.10 -1.02 1.56
N ASP A 87 12.32 -1.20 2.07
CA ASP A 87 13.11 -0.04 2.48
C ASP A 87 13.55 0.77 1.25
N LYS A 88 13.60 2.09 1.37
CA LYS A 88 13.98 2.99 0.29
C LYS A 88 15.24 3.79 0.62
N GLN A 89 15.33 4.30 1.83
CA GLN A 89 16.45 5.10 2.32
C GLN A 89 16.40 5.17 3.85
N ALA A 90 17.56 5.14 4.50
CA ALA A 90 17.67 5.53 5.90
C ALA A 90 18.94 6.33 6.17
N SER A 91 18.88 7.19 7.19
CA SER A 91 20.02 7.92 7.75
C SER A 91 20.06 7.72 9.26
N ILE A 92 21.24 7.79 9.86
CA ILE A 92 21.44 7.61 11.30
C ILE A 92 22.35 8.70 11.86
N ASN A 93 21.89 9.33 12.94
CA ASN A 93 22.65 10.30 13.72
C ASN A 93 23.08 9.63 15.03
N PHE A 94 24.39 9.50 15.27
CA PHE A 94 24.95 8.94 16.50
C PHE A 94 25.20 10.06 17.51
N ILE A 95 24.34 10.14 18.53
CA ILE A 95 24.29 11.27 19.48
C ILE A 95 25.16 10.99 20.73
N LYS A 96 25.14 9.75 21.23
CA LYS A 96 25.92 9.30 22.39
C LYS A 96 26.50 7.91 22.15
N PRO A 97 27.58 7.49 22.85
CA PRO A 97 28.07 6.12 22.79
C PRO A 97 27.16 5.17 23.59
N GLY A 98 26.77 4.05 22.98
CA GLY A 98 25.96 3.02 23.64
C GLY A 98 26.81 2.09 24.53
N HIS A 99 26.81 2.31 25.84
CA HIS A 99 27.55 1.47 26.81
C HIS A 99 26.69 0.44 27.57
N THR A 100 25.41 0.31 27.22
CA THR A 100 24.47 -0.66 27.81
C THR A 100 23.71 -1.42 26.72
N ASP A 101 22.82 -2.33 27.13
CA ASP A 101 21.75 -2.82 26.25
C ASP A 101 20.95 -1.60 25.73
N LEU A 102 20.66 -1.59 24.43
CA LEU A 102 19.90 -0.53 23.78
C LEU A 102 18.49 -1.01 23.43
N HIS A 103 17.55 -0.08 23.35
CA HIS A 103 16.13 -0.35 23.11
C HIS A 103 15.59 0.60 22.03
N ALA A 104 14.65 0.11 21.23
CA ALA A 104 13.94 0.91 20.24
C ALA A 104 12.45 0.51 20.24
N ASP A 105 11.59 1.50 20.29
CA ASP A 105 10.13 1.36 20.22
C ASP A 105 9.64 1.86 18.86
N PHE A 106 8.71 1.11 18.26
CA PHE A 106 8.19 1.32 16.92
C PHE A 106 6.66 1.38 17.01
N LEU A 107 6.07 2.41 16.41
CA LEU A 107 4.64 2.66 16.39
C LEU A 107 4.22 3.10 14.99
N ILE A 108 3.16 2.50 14.46
CA ILE A 108 2.43 2.99 13.29
C ILE A 108 1.10 3.54 13.79
N SER A 109 0.91 4.86 13.70
CA SER A 109 -0.34 5.51 14.07
C SER A 109 -1.45 5.16 13.07
N GLN A 110 -2.71 5.32 13.48
CA GLN A 110 -3.84 5.07 12.57
C GLN A 110 -3.79 6.07 11.40
N GLN A 111 -3.50 7.34 11.69
CA GLN A 111 -3.32 8.39 10.69
C GLN A 111 -2.26 8.01 9.65
N GLN A 112 -1.07 7.55 10.06
CA GLN A 112 -0.03 7.12 9.12
C GLN A 112 -0.49 5.96 8.22
N LEU A 113 -1.29 5.05 8.75
CA LEU A 113 -1.85 3.95 7.96
C LEU A 113 -2.91 4.45 6.97
N ASP A 114 -3.80 5.34 7.41
CA ASP A 114 -4.84 5.93 6.58
C ASP A 114 -4.23 6.77 5.44
N ASP A 115 -3.19 7.56 5.74
CA ASP A 115 -2.40 8.34 4.76
C ASP A 115 -1.74 7.43 3.71
N ILE A 116 -1.12 6.32 4.15
CA ILE A 116 -0.52 5.31 3.24
C ILE A 116 -1.58 4.68 2.35
N LEU A 117 -2.74 4.31 2.90
CA LEU A 117 -3.83 3.69 2.15
C LEU A 117 -4.42 4.66 1.12
N ALA A 118 -4.69 5.91 1.52
CA ALA A 118 -5.19 6.96 0.63
C ALA A 118 -4.20 7.26 -0.51
N ALA A 119 -2.93 7.49 -0.19
CA ALA A 119 -1.87 7.80 -1.17
C ALA A 119 -1.53 6.65 -2.13
N THR A 120 -2.07 5.44 -1.91
CA THR A 120 -1.81 4.26 -2.73
C THR A 120 -3.08 3.61 -3.30
N ALA A 121 -4.26 4.19 -3.09
CA ALA A 121 -5.56 3.61 -3.48
C ALA A 121 -5.60 3.22 -4.97
N CYS A 122 -5.22 4.17 -5.84
CA CYS A 122 -5.13 4.01 -7.30
C CYS A 122 -3.87 3.25 -7.77
N GLY A 123 -3.03 2.80 -6.84
CA GLY A 123 -1.80 2.06 -7.15
C GLY A 123 -0.57 2.92 -7.42
N ASP A 124 -0.59 4.18 -7.01
CA ASP A 124 0.59 5.01 -6.90
C ASP A 124 1.56 4.53 -5.81
N LYS A 125 2.78 5.08 -5.86
CA LYS A 125 3.82 4.84 -4.85
C LYS A 125 3.71 5.92 -3.78
N CYS A 126 3.72 5.55 -2.51
CA CYS A 126 3.95 6.48 -1.41
C CYS A 126 5.28 6.15 -0.70
N PHE A 127 5.82 7.14 -0.01
CA PHE A 127 7.11 7.07 0.67
C PHE A 127 6.95 7.46 2.14
N PRO A 128 6.34 6.63 2.99
CA PRO A 128 6.14 6.96 4.39
C PRO A 128 7.48 7.01 5.13
N GLU A 129 7.62 8.02 5.98
CA GLU A 129 8.83 8.29 6.76
C GLU A 129 8.58 8.04 8.25
N PHE A 130 9.60 7.50 8.91
CA PHE A 130 9.58 7.14 10.32
C PHE A 130 10.86 7.58 11.01
N ILE A 131 10.73 8.07 12.24
CA ILE A 131 11.85 8.44 13.11
C ILE A 131 11.92 7.40 14.23
N ILE A 132 13.11 6.84 14.48
CA ILE A 132 13.36 5.88 15.56
C ILE A 132 14.40 6.45 16.52
N HIS A 133 14.04 6.55 17.79
CA HIS A 133 14.98 6.85 18.86
C HIS A 133 15.47 5.57 19.51
N VAL A 134 16.75 5.25 19.28
CA VAL A 134 17.43 4.17 20.01
C VAL A 134 17.90 4.72 21.35
N LYS A 135 17.45 4.11 22.45
CA LYS A 135 17.68 4.58 23.82
C LYS A 135 18.54 3.60 24.61
N ASN A 136 19.32 4.10 25.57
CA ASN A 136 20.06 3.28 26.53
C ASN A 136 19.16 2.81 27.69
N ALA A 137 19.71 2.02 28.61
CA ALA A 137 19.00 1.54 29.81
C ALA A 137 18.50 2.66 30.76
N HIS A 138 18.99 3.89 30.62
CA HIS A 138 18.54 5.07 31.39
C HIS A 138 17.50 5.92 30.62
N GLY A 139 17.07 5.48 29.44
CA GLY A 139 16.12 6.20 28.59
C GLY A 139 16.73 7.32 27.73
N GLU A 140 18.04 7.55 27.80
CA GLU A 140 18.72 8.58 27.00
C GLU A 140 18.84 8.13 25.54
N VAL A 141 18.61 9.06 24.59
CA VAL A 141 18.79 8.79 23.16
C VAL A 141 20.29 8.64 22.83
N VAL A 142 20.63 7.49 22.26
CA VAL A 142 21.97 7.11 21.79
C VAL A 142 22.11 7.39 20.30
N SER A 143 21.07 7.13 19.52
CA SER A 143 20.99 7.51 18.11
C SER A 143 19.56 7.77 17.66
N GLU A 144 19.42 8.64 16.67
CA GLU A 144 18.19 8.84 15.93
C GLU A 144 18.35 8.27 14.52
N VAL A 145 17.36 7.51 14.05
CA VAL A 145 17.32 6.95 12.69
C VAL A 145 16.11 7.52 11.97
N HIS A 146 16.32 8.11 10.80
CA HIS A 146 15.25 8.47 9.87
C HIS A 146 15.18 7.38 8.81
N ARG A 147 13.99 6.85 8.53
CA ARG A 147 13.79 5.74 7.59
C ARG A 147 12.58 6.00 6.71
N GLN A 148 12.81 6.03 5.41
CA GLN A 148 11.81 6.16 4.36
C GLN A 148 11.59 4.80 3.71
N LEU A 149 10.35 4.36 3.63
CA LEU A 149 9.98 3.12 2.93
C LEU A 149 9.44 3.42 1.54
N TYR A 150 9.37 2.41 0.69
CA TYR A 150 8.57 2.39 -0.54
C TYR A 150 7.35 1.51 -0.32
N VAL A 151 6.15 2.07 -0.53
CA VAL A 151 4.90 1.33 -0.44
C VAL A 151 4.06 1.54 -1.70
N ARG A 152 3.55 0.45 -2.29
CA ARG A 152 2.72 0.51 -3.52
C ARG A 152 1.76 -0.67 -3.64
N LYS A 153 0.47 -0.42 -3.94
CA LYS A 153 -0.54 -1.47 -4.23
C LYS A 153 -0.11 -2.27 -5.47
N LYS A 154 -0.12 -3.61 -5.38
CA LYS A 154 0.31 -4.48 -6.50
C LYS A 154 -0.69 -4.39 -7.67
N PRO A 155 -0.25 -4.51 -8.95
CA PRO A 155 -1.12 -4.34 -10.11
C PRO A 155 -2.43 -5.14 -10.06
N LYS A 156 -2.38 -6.40 -9.61
CA LYS A 156 -3.55 -7.29 -9.47
C LYS A 156 -4.61 -6.86 -8.44
N TYR A 157 -4.36 -5.82 -7.64
CA TYR A 157 -5.32 -5.24 -6.70
C TYR A 157 -5.57 -3.75 -6.96
N ARG A 158 -5.12 -3.24 -8.10
CA ARG A 158 -5.53 -1.91 -8.58
C ARG A 158 -6.86 -2.08 -9.25
N ASP A 159 -7.77 -1.19 -8.93
CA ASP A 159 -9.07 -1.13 -9.57
C ASP A 159 -8.84 -0.77 -11.05
N VAL A 160 -9.44 -1.55 -11.94
CA VAL A 160 -9.34 -1.30 -13.38
C VAL A 160 -10.31 -0.17 -13.71
N GLU A 161 -9.79 1.04 -13.82
CA GLU A 161 -10.50 2.16 -14.45
C GLU A 161 -11.10 1.71 -15.79
N PRO A 162 -12.43 1.80 -16.01
CA PRO A 162 -13.10 1.30 -17.22
C PRO A 162 -12.68 1.96 -18.55
N SER A 163 -11.71 2.88 -18.52
CA SER A 163 -11.19 3.62 -19.70
C SER A 163 -10.87 2.72 -20.89
N ALA A 164 -10.27 1.53 -20.66
CA ALA A 164 -9.92 0.59 -21.73
C ALA A 164 -11.12 -0.07 -22.43
N MET A 165 -12.33 0.03 -21.87
CA MET A 165 -13.57 -0.43 -22.51
C MET A 165 -14.29 0.64 -23.34
N MET A 166 -13.91 1.92 -23.23
CA MET A 166 -14.50 2.98 -24.08
C MET A 166 -13.79 3.13 -25.42
N GLU A 167 -12.48 2.91 -25.50
CA GLU A 167 -11.75 2.96 -26.78
C GLU A 167 -12.20 1.86 -27.75
N SER A 168 -12.41 0.64 -27.25
CA SER A 168 -12.85 -0.51 -28.04
C SER A 168 -14.32 -0.41 -28.52
N GLN A 169 -15.19 0.33 -27.82
CA GLN A 169 -16.55 0.60 -28.29
C GLN A 169 -16.63 1.81 -29.23
N THR A 170 -15.75 2.80 -29.08
CA THR A 170 -15.75 3.99 -29.95
C THR A 170 -15.30 3.65 -31.35
N THR A 171 -14.19 2.90 -31.52
CA THR A 171 -13.67 2.48 -32.83
C THR A 171 -14.70 1.71 -33.65
N VAL A 172 -15.33 0.69 -33.06
CA VAL A 172 -16.37 -0.13 -33.73
C VAL A 172 -17.60 0.71 -34.11
N ARG A 173 -17.93 1.75 -33.34
CA ARG A 173 -19.05 2.65 -33.66
C ARG A 173 -18.71 3.60 -34.80
N SER A 174 -17.49 4.12 -34.87
CA SER A 174 -17.02 4.91 -36.02
C SER A 174 -16.90 4.10 -37.32
N GLU A 175 -16.41 2.86 -37.26
CA GLU A 175 -16.30 1.99 -38.45
C GLU A 175 -17.69 1.63 -39.01
N ASN A 176 -18.67 1.32 -38.15
CA ASN A 176 -20.03 1.04 -38.59
C ASN A 176 -20.75 2.29 -39.16
N ILE A 177 -20.49 3.49 -38.65
CA ILE A 177 -21.05 4.73 -39.22
C ILE A 177 -20.46 5.00 -40.60
N ALA A 178 -19.13 4.88 -40.76
CA ALA A 178 -18.47 5.06 -42.04
C ALA A 178 -18.91 4.03 -43.11
N LEU A 179 -19.22 2.80 -42.70
CA LEU A 179 -19.76 1.77 -43.60
C LEU A 179 -21.19 2.13 -44.08
N VAL A 180 -22.04 2.64 -43.18
CA VAL A 180 -23.43 3.02 -43.51
C VAL A 180 -23.48 4.28 -44.40
N GLU A 181 -22.62 5.27 -44.16
CA GLU A 181 -22.51 6.47 -45.01
C GLU A 181 -21.89 6.20 -46.40
N SER A 182 -21.23 5.05 -46.59
CA SER A 182 -20.67 4.65 -47.90
C SER A 182 -21.70 4.08 -48.88
N LEU A 183 -22.93 3.79 -48.43
CA LEU A 183 -24.01 3.21 -49.24
C LEU A 183 -24.95 4.31 -49.76
N SER A 184 -24.67 4.79 -50.97
CA SER A 184 -25.48 5.79 -51.68
C SER A 184 -26.90 5.29 -52.01
N PRO A 185 -27.96 6.10 -51.81
CA PRO A 185 -29.32 5.74 -52.17
C PRO A 185 -29.60 6.01 -53.66
N ALA A 186 -29.54 4.96 -54.48
CA ALA A 186 -30.07 4.95 -55.83
C ALA A 186 -31.30 4.03 -55.90
N GLU A 187 -32.50 4.61 -55.94
CA GLU A 187 -33.48 4.42 -57.02
C GLU A 187 -34.83 5.09 -56.68
N SER A 188 -35.37 5.79 -57.67
CA SER A 188 -36.66 6.48 -57.60
C SER A 188 -37.72 5.73 -58.42
N ILE A 189 -38.87 5.40 -57.82
CA ILE A 189 -40.06 5.04 -58.58
C ILE A 189 -41.26 5.84 -58.08
N THR A 190 -41.78 6.66 -58.99
CA THR A 190 -42.99 7.47 -58.84
C THR A 190 -44.24 6.60 -58.96
N SER A 191 -45.26 6.80 -58.11
CA SER A 191 -46.64 6.50 -58.49
C SER A 191 -47.63 7.45 -57.83
N THR A 192 -48.46 8.07 -58.67
CA THR A 192 -49.46 9.09 -58.32
C THR A 192 -50.84 8.47 -58.26
N SER A 193 -51.66 8.75 -57.22
CA SER A 193 -53.08 9.15 -57.37
C SER A 193 -53.89 9.33 -56.07
N ARG A 194 -54.63 10.46 -56.03
CA ARG A 194 -55.98 10.68 -55.46
C ARG A 194 -56.26 10.55 -53.94
N VAL A 195 -56.22 11.70 -53.27
CA VAL A 195 -57.37 12.46 -52.71
C VAL A 195 -58.64 11.67 -52.29
N VAL A 196 -59.01 11.77 -51.00
CA VAL A 196 -60.35 12.13 -50.45
C VAL A 196 -60.16 12.91 -49.12
N THR A 197 -61.11 13.78 -48.75
CA THR A 197 -61.09 14.81 -47.68
C THR A 197 -62.03 14.51 -46.48
N GLN A 198 -61.94 15.34 -45.41
CA GLN A 198 -62.90 15.50 -44.28
C GLN A 198 -63.03 14.28 -43.32
N ASP A 199 -63.52 14.31 -42.06
CA ASP A 199 -63.87 15.32 -41.03
C ASP A 199 -64.12 14.55 -39.69
N ASP A 200 -64.26 15.09 -38.47
CA ASP A 200 -63.92 16.35 -37.78
C ASP A 200 -64.04 16.08 -36.24
N ARG A 201 -63.51 16.98 -35.38
CA ARG A 201 -63.87 17.22 -33.96
C ARG A 201 -63.78 16.13 -32.87
N ALA A 202 -63.30 16.62 -31.71
CA ALA A 202 -63.78 16.32 -30.34
C ALA A 202 -63.47 14.93 -29.71
N ALA A 203 -63.35 14.76 -28.38
CA ALA A 203 -63.17 15.71 -27.27
C ALA A 203 -62.72 15.02 -25.94
N ARG A 204 -62.11 15.81 -25.05
CA ARG A 204 -62.20 15.80 -23.56
C ARG A 204 -61.98 14.50 -22.74
N ARG A 205 -60.99 14.63 -21.82
CA ARG A 205 -61.04 14.33 -20.37
C ARG A 205 -61.70 13.03 -19.86
N TYR A 206 -60.87 12.18 -19.24
CA TYR A 206 -60.98 11.69 -17.85
C TYR A 206 -59.53 11.39 -17.40
N GLY A 207 -59.11 11.41 -16.13
CA GLY A 207 -59.84 11.56 -14.85
C GLY A 207 -59.12 10.71 -13.80
N GLN A 208 -58.73 11.27 -12.65
CA GLN A 208 -58.05 10.54 -11.58
C GLN A 208 -58.91 9.39 -11.04
N GLN A 209 -58.29 8.25 -10.69
CA GLN A 209 -58.41 7.60 -9.37
C GLN A 209 -57.71 6.22 -9.36
N ARG A 210 -56.60 6.10 -8.63
CA ARG A 210 -56.46 5.26 -7.42
C ARG A 210 -55.08 5.48 -6.79
#